data_AF-A0A9D6F5V6-F1
#
_entry.id   AF-A0A9D6F5V6-F1
#
_cell.length_a   1.000
_cell.length_b   1.000
_cell.length_c   1.000
_cell.angle_alpha   90.00
_cell.angle_beta   90.00
_cell.angle_gamma   90.00
#
_symmetry.space_group_name_H-M   'P 1'
#
loop_
_entity.id
_entity.type
_entity.pdbx_description
1 polymer ?
#
loop_
_entity_poly.entity_id
_entity_poly.type
_entity_poly.pdbx_seq_one_letter_code
_entity_poly.pdbx_strand_id
1 'polypeptide(L)' 'MNNDPMPREMGYYVALAQVGVEMALPAVAGFYLDQWLGTNPWITIVAAVIGFAAGLIHLIVILRQKERDESSKKKPPP' A
#
# COMPACT_ATOMS: atom_id res chain seq x y z
N MET A 1 -38.53 -0.21 -19.73
CA MET A 1 -37.45 -1.10 -19.26
C MET A 1 -36.90 -0.50 -17.98
N ASN A 2 -37.30 -1.03 -16.82
CA ASN A 2 -36.75 -0.63 -15.54
C ASN A 2 -35.36 -1.27 -15.44
N ASN A 3 -34.32 -0.49 -15.72
CA ASN A 3 -32.95 -0.87 -15.44
C ASN A 3 -32.69 -0.50 -13.98
N ASP A 4 -33.28 -1.24 -13.04
CA ASP A 4 -32.84 -1.17 -11.66
C ASP A 4 -31.44 -1.80 -11.62
N PRO A 5 -30.37 -1.02 -11.39
CA PRO A 5 -29.01 -1.55 -11.36
C PRO A 5 -28.94 -2.61 -10.26
N MET A 6 -28.48 -3.81 -10.60
CA MET A 6 -28.37 -4.91 -9.65
C MET A 6 -27.49 -4.49 -8.46
N PRO A 7 -27.84 -4.83 -7.20
CA PRO A 7 -27.09 -4.45 -6.00
C PRO A 7 -25.58 -4.77 -6.05
N ARG A 8 -25.19 -5.76 -6.87
CA ARG A 8 -23.81 -6.18 -7.07
C ARG A 8 -22.98 -5.22 -7.93
N GLU A 9 -23.59 -4.57 -8.93
CA GLU A 9 -22.89 -3.60 -9.79
C GLU A 9 -22.60 -2.32 -9.01
N MET A 10 -23.57 -1.86 -8.22
CA MET A 10 -23.38 -0.76 -7.26
C MET A 10 -22.25 -1.06 -6.29
N GLY A 11 -22.20 -2.27 -5.71
CA GLY A 11 -21.11 -2.69 -4.84
C GLY A 11 -19.73 -2.66 -5.50
N TYR A 12 -19.65 -3.06 -6.78
CA TYR A 12 -18.40 -3.01 -7.55
C TYR A 12 -17.92 -1.58 -7.82
N TYR A 13 -18.81 -0.67 -8.23
CA TYR A 13 -18.46 0.74 -8.45
C TYR A 13 -18.04 1.43 -7.15
N VAL A 14 -18.72 1.13 -6.04
CA VAL A 14 -18.34 1.64 -4.71
C VAL A 14 -16.97 1.10 -4.29
N ALA A 15 -16.69 -0.18 -4.53
CA ALA A 15 -15.37 -0.75 -4.24
C ALA A 15 -14.26 -0.08 -5.07
N LEU A 16 -14.50 0.19 -6.36
CA LEU A 16 -13.54 0.91 -7.20
C LEU A 16 -13.32 2.35 -6.73
N ALA A 17 -14.39 3.06 -6.38
CA ALA A 17 -14.30 4.41 -5.83
C ALA A 17 -13.54 4.42 -4.48
N GLN A 18 -13.80 3.44 -3.62
CA GLN A 18 -13.12 3.30 -2.34
C GLN A 18 -11.62 3.10 -2.52
N VAL A 19 -11.21 2.22 -3.45
CA VAL A 19 -9.78 2.01 -3.77
C VAL A 19 -9.15 3.31 -4.28
N GLY A 20 -9.85 4.06 -5.14
CA GLY A 20 -9.39 5.36 -5.61
C GLY A 20 -9.20 6.38 -4.47
N VAL A 21 -10.11 6.38 -3.50
CA VAL A 21 -10.02 7.23 -2.30
C VAL A 21 -8.86 6.80 -1.41
N GLU A 22 -8.69 5.51 -1.15
CA GLU A 22 -7.58 4.98 -0.34
C GLU A 22 -6.21 5.31 -0.95
N MET A 23 -6.11 5.44 -2.27
CA MET A 23 -4.87 5.84 -2.95
C MET A 23 -4.64 7.36 -2.92
N ALA A 24 -5.69 8.17 -3.00
CA ALA A 24 -5.59 9.63 -3.00
C ALA A 24 -5.46 10.22 -1.59
N LEU A 25 -6.06 9.58 -0.58
CA LEU A 25 -6.12 10.06 0.79
C LEU A 25 -4.74 10.30 1.43
N PRO A 26 -3.73 9.42 1.28
CA PRO A 26 -2.40 9.62 1.84
C PRO A 26 -1.66 10.79 1.16
N ALA A 27 -1.85 10.98 -0.15
CA ALA A 27 -1.23 12.06 -0.90
C ALA A 27 -1.80 13.43 -0.50
N VAL A 28 -3.12 13.52 -0.36
CA VAL A 28 -3.80 14.75 0.09
C VAL A 28 -3.49 15.02 1.57
N ALA A 29 -3.48 13.98 2.42
CA ALA A 29 -3.11 14.12 3.83
C ALA A 29 -1.66 14.58 3.99
N GLY A 30 -0.72 14.05 3.20
CA GLY A 30 0.68 14.48 3.20
C GLY A 30 0.86 15.92 2.74
N PHE A 31 0.15 16.33 1.68
CA PHE A 31 0.15 17.72 1.21
C PHE A 31 -0.38 18.70 2.27
N TYR A 32 -1.48 18.34 2.94
CA TYR A 32 -2.08 19.18 3.97
C TYR A 32 -1.20 19.27 5.23
N LEU A 33 -0.47 18.20 5.56
CA LEU A 33 0.51 18.19 6.65
C LEU A 33 1.68 19.13 6.36
N ASP A 34 2.21 19.11 5.14
CA ASP A 34 3.27 20.05 4.70
C ASP A 34 2.78 21.51 4.77
N GLN A 35 1.52 21.77 4.41
CA GLN A 35 0.93 23.11 4.46
C GLN A 35 0.68 23.61 5.89
N TRP A 36 0.28 22.72 6.82
CA TRP A 36 -0.01 23.08 8.22
C TRP A 36 1.26 23.32 9.05
N LEU A 37 2.38 22.67 8.70
CA LEU A 37 3.67 22.86 9.36
C LEU A 37 4.53 23.98 8.76
N GLY A 38 4.10 24.59 7.64
CA GLY A 38 4.72 25.82 7.08
C GLY A 38 6.20 25.69 6.74
N THR A 39 6.71 24.46 6.57
CA THR A 39 8.12 24.17 6.26
C THR A 39 8.22 23.69 4.82
N ASN A 40 9.26 24.14 4.10
CA ASN A 40 9.68 23.61 2.79
C ASN A 40 9.57 22.07 2.75
N PRO A 41 9.42 21.40 1.57
CA PRO A 41 8.95 20.01 1.39
C PRO A 41 9.93 18.91 1.89
N TRP A 42 10.58 19.14 3.02
CA TRP A 42 11.52 18.29 3.70
C TRP A 42 10.81 17.16 4.44
N ILE A 43 9.62 17.40 5.01
CA ILE A 43 8.84 16.33 5.67
C ILE A 43 8.36 15.32 4.63
N THR A 44 7.83 15.78 3.49
CA THR A 44 7.52 14.88 2.36
C THR A 44 8.73 14.08 1.89
N ILE A 45 9.92 14.68 1.77
CA ILE A 45 11.15 13.95 1.39
C ILE A 45 11.54 12.93 2.47
N VAL A 46 11.53 13.30 3.75
CA VAL A 46 11.87 12.40 4.87
C VAL A 46 10.86 11.25 4.96
N ALA A 47 9.56 11.54 4.86
CA ALA A 47 8.51 10.52 4.86
C ALA A 47 8.62 9.58 3.64
N ALA A 48 8.93 10.12 2.45
CA ALA A 48 9.17 9.31 1.26
C ALA A 48 10.39 8.40 1.42
N VAL A 49 11.49 8.91 1.96
CA VAL A 49 12.72 8.12 2.22
C VAL A 49 12.47 7.05 3.29
N ILE A 50 11.75 7.38 4.36
CA ILE A 50 11.41 6.43 5.43
C ILE A 50 10.47 5.34 4.88
N GLY A 51 9.42 5.71 4.16
CA GLY A 51 8.48 4.77 3.55
C GLY A 51 9.17 3.85 2.54
N PHE A 52 10.07 4.40 1.72
CA PHE A 52 10.87 3.64 0.77
C PHE A 52 11.83 2.67 1.48
N ALA A 53 12.55 3.12 2.50
CA ALA A 53 13.45 2.28 3.29
C ALA A 53 12.70 1.14 4.01
N ALA A 54 11.56 1.44 4.62
CA ALA A 54 10.71 0.44 5.27
C ALA A 54 10.21 -0.61 4.25
N GLY A 55 9.78 -0.18 3.06
CA GLY A 55 9.37 -1.06 1.98
C GLY A 55 10.49 -2.01 1.51
N LEU A 56 11.71 -1.48 1.33
CA LEU A 56 12.88 -2.28 0.96
C LEU A 56 13.25 -3.32 2.03
N ILE A 57 13.23 -2.93 3.31
CA ILE A 57 13.49 -3.86 4.42
C ILE A 57 12.46 -4.99 4.40
N HIS A 58 11.18 -4.67 4.22
CA HIS A 58 10.11 -5.67 4.21
C HIS A 58 10.26 -6.66 3.04
N LEU A 59 10.60 -6.15 1.86
CA LEU A 59 10.89 -6.98 0.68
C LEU A 59 12.05 -7.95 0.94
N ILE A 60 13.15 -7.47 1.51
CA ILE A 60 14.32 -8.31 1.83
C ILE A 60 13.94 -9.39 2.86
N VAL A 61 13.12 -9.05 3.85
CA VAL A 61 12.64 -10.02 4.85
C VAL A 61 11.81 -11.12 4.20
N ILE A 62 10.88 -10.77 3.30
CA ILE A 62 10.05 -11.75 2.58
C ILE A 62 10.90 -12.65 1.69
N LEU A 63 11.84 -12.08 0.94
CA LEU A 63 12.75 -12.86 0.08
C LEU A 63 13.58 -13.86 0.90
N ARG A 64 14.09 -13.43 2.05
CA ARG A 64 14.85 -14.29 2.98
C ARG A 64 14.00 -15.39 3.61
N GLN A 65 12.73 -15.14 3.89
CA GLN A 65 11.82 -16.19 4.38
C GLN A 65 11.58 -17.23 3.28
N LYS A 66 11.33 -16.79 2.05
CA LYS A 66 11.15 -17.69 0.91
C LYS A 66 12.37 -18.58 0.66
N GLU A 67 13.60 -18.05 0.74
CA GLU A 67 14.83 -18.85 0.62
C GLU A 67 14.95 -19.91 1.72
N ARG A 68 14.60 -19.58 2.97
CA ARG A 68 14.65 -20.56 4.09
C ARG A 68 13.64 -21.68 3.91
N ASP A 69 12.42 -21.35 3.49
CA ASP A 69 11.35 -22.34 3.29
C ASP A 69 11.68 -23.30 2.13
N GLU A 70 12.26 -22.78 1.05
CA GLU A 70 12.74 -23.59 -0.09
C GLU A 70 13.89 -24.52 0.34
N SER A 71 14.83 -24.04 1.15
CA SER A 71 15.96 -24.84 1.64
C SER A 71 15.56 -25.90 2.66
N SER A 72 14.51 -25.66 3.45
CA SER A 72 13.98 -26.63 4.42
C SER A 72 13.21 -27.76 3.74
N LYS A 73 12.50 -27.47 2.64
CA LYS A 73 11.77 -28.47 1.84
C LYS A 73 12.70 -29.41 1.05
N LYS A 74 13.95 -28.99 0.82
CA LYS A 74 14.95 -29.76 0.04
C LYS A 74 15.73 -30.79 0.87
N LYS A 75 15.59 -30.81 2.19
CA LYS A 75 16.25 -31.80 3.05
C LYS A 75 15.26 -32.94 3.36
N PRO A 76 15.37 -34.13 2.72
CA PRO A 76 14.56 -35.27 3.12
C PRO A 76 14.91 -35.65 4.57
N PRO A 77 13.91 -36.07 5.38
CA PRO A 77 14.14 -36.50 6.75
C PRO A 77 15.05 -37.75 6.77
N PRO A 78 16.01 -37.86 7.72
CA PRO A 78 16.77 -39.08 7.96
C PRO A 78 15.91 -40.16 8.64
#